data_AF-A0A8S3GFQ5-F1
#
_entry.id   AF-A0A8S3GFQ5-F1
#
_cell.length_a   1.000
_cell.length_b   1.000
_cell.length_c   1.000
_cell.angle_alpha   90.00
_cell.angle_beta   90.00
_cell.angle_gamma   90.00
#
_symmetry.space_group_name_H-M   'P 1'
#
loop_
_entity.id
_entity.type
_entity.pdbx_description
1 polymer ?
#
loop_
_entity_poly.entity_id
_entity_poly.type
_entity_poly.pdbx_seq_one_letter_code
_entity_poly.pdbx_strand_id
1 'polypeptide(L)'
;MDKIWQANDFDLRLSLFNVVQTQERCGFIEMITESETLREIESHSGTIKGSLGESALYDWLRLHNTTEREFRTALENLSYSCAAYCVATYILGIGDRHNDNIMVKHSGHLFHIDFGKYLGDTQKFGWFNR
;
A
#
# COMPACT_ATOMS: atom_id res chain seq x y z
N MET A 1 13.72 0.43 -7.79
CA MET A 1 14.16 1.05 -6.52
C MET A 1 14.61 -0.01 -5.52
N ASP A 2 13.85 -1.08 -5.29
CA ASP A 2 14.22 -2.17 -4.36
C ASP A 2 15.68 -2.66 -4.47
N LYS A 3 16.11 -3.10 -5.66
CA LYS A 3 17.50 -3.52 -5.91
C LYS A 3 18.55 -2.44 -5.61
N ILE A 4 18.21 -1.16 -5.78
CA ILE A 4 19.12 -0.03 -5.49
C ILE A 4 19.26 0.11 -3.98
N TRP A 5 18.16 0.06 -3.23
CA TRP A 5 18.18 0.13 -1.77
C TRP A 5 18.91 -1.06 -1.14
N GLN A 6 18.64 -2.28 -1.62
CA GLN A 6 19.33 -3.49 -1.17
C GLN A 6 20.84 -3.42 -1.44
N ALA A 7 21.26 -2.88 -2.59
CA ALA A 7 22.68 -2.68 -2.91
C ALA A 7 23.37 -1.63 -2.01
N ASN A 8 22.61 -0.86 -1.23
CA ASN A 8 23.10 0.11 -0.24
C ASN A 8 22.72 -0.32 1.20
N ASP A 9 22.52 -1.61 1.45
CA ASP A 9 22.20 -2.20 2.76
C ASP A 9 20.87 -1.73 3.38
N PHE A 10 19.92 -1.29 2.56
CA PHE A 10 18.55 -0.95 2.98
C PHE A 10 17.55 -2.02 2.51
N ASP A 11 17.11 -2.89 3.43
CA ASP A 11 15.94 -3.76 3.24
C ASP A 11 14.68 -3.04 3.72
N LEU A 12 13.99 -2.36 2.80
CA LEU A 12 12.78 -1.61 3.10
C LEU A 12 11.49 -2.43 2.97
N ARG A 13 11.57 -3.76 2.95
CA ARG A 13 10.40 -4.66 3.05
C ARG A 13 9.34 -4.38 1.98
N LEU A 14 9.75 -4.09 0.74
CA LEU A 14 8.81 -3.87 -0.36
C LEU A 14 8.07 -5.18 -0.70
N SER A 15 6.74 -5.12 -0.80
CA SER A 15 5.92 -6.20 -1.35
C SER A 15 5.60 -5.91 -2.81
N LEU A 16 6.47 -6.38 -3.70
CA LEU A 16 6.29 -6.27 -5.16
C LEU A 16 5.44 -7.43 -5.69
N PHE A 17 4.63 -7.16 -6.71
CA PHE A 17 3.76 -8.14 -7.36
C PHE A 17 3.88 -8.05 -8.87
N ASN A 18 3.63 -9.17 -9.55
CA ASN A 18 3.77 -9.25 -10.99
C ASN A 18 2.53 -8.72 -11.71
N VAL A 19 2.78 -7.93 -12.76
CA VAL A 19 1.75 -7.50 -13.71
C VAL A 19 2.23 -7.90 -15.10
N VAL A 20 1.43 -8.71 -15.79
CA VAL A 20 1.77 -9.25 -17.11
C VAL A 20 0.68 -8.88 -18.09
N GLN A 21 1.02 -8.04 -19.06
CA GLN A 21 0.15 -7.76 -20.19
C GLN A 21 0.15 -8.95 -21.16
N THR A 22 -1.02 -9.42 -21.55
CA THR A 22 -1.18 -10.52 -22.50
C THR A 22 -1.67 -10.05 -23.87
N GLN A 23 -2.53 -9.04 -23.91
CA GLN A 23 -3.02 -8.40 -25.14
C GLN A 23 -3.28 -6.90 -24.91
N GLU A 24 -3.75 -6.19 -25.94
CA GLU A 24 -4.23 -4.82 -25.77
C GLU A 24 -5.35 -4.78 -24.72
N ARG A 25 -5.17 -3.98 -23.67
CA ARG A 25 -6.12 -3.82 -22.55
C ARG A 25 -6.46 -5.12 -21.79
N CYS A 26 -5.65 -6.17 -21.94
CA CYS A 26 -5.82 -7.43 -21.20
C CYS A 26 -4.50 -7.87 -20.57
N GLY A 27 -4.59 -8.42 -19.36
CA GLY A 27 -3.43 -8.92 -18.65
C GLY A 27 -3.83 -9.62 -17.35
N PHE A 28 -2.82 -10.08 -16.63
CA PHE A 28 -2.95 -10.67 -15.31
C PHE A 28 -2.19 -9.83 -14.29
N ILE A 29 -2.75 -9.77 -13.09
CA ILE A 29 -2.13 -9.18 -11.91
C ILE A 29 -2.02 -10.29 -10.87
N GLU A 30 -0.84 -10.45 -10.28
CA GLU A 30 -0.62 -11.38 -9.19
C GLU A 30 -1.50 -11.01 -7.99
N MET A 31 -2.24 -11.98 -7.49
CA MET A 31 -3.06 -11.82 -6.29
C MET A 31 -2.18 -11.93 -5.05
N ILE A 32 -2.14 -10.88 -4.25
CA ILE A 32 -1.47 -10.90 -2.94
C ILE A 32 -2.46 -11.39 -1.89
N THR A 33 -2.24 -12.60 -1.38
CA THR A 33 -3.08 -13.19 -0.34
C THR A 33 -2.87 -12.51 1.01
N GLU A 34 -3.84 -12.69 1.92
CA GLU A 34 -3.77 -12.17 3.30
C GLU A 34 -3.53 -10.66 3.33
N SER A 35 -4.23 -9.94 2.48
CA SER A 35 -4.13 -8.50 2.38
C SER A 35 -5.49 -7.86 2.15
N GLU A 36 -5.66 -6.68 2.71
CA GLU A 36 -6.87 -5.86 2.60
C GLU A 36 -6.48 -4.42 2.27
N THR A 37 -7.37 -3.70 1.61
CA THR A 37 -7.22 -2.25 1.43
C THR A 37 -7.34 -1.51 2.77
N LEU A 38 -6.71 -0.36 2.90
CA LEU A 38 -6.90 0.50 4.09
C LEU A 38 -8.38 0.88 4.27
N ARG A 39 -9.13 1.03 3.16
CA ARG A 39 -10.58 1.29 3.21
C ARG A 39 -11.34 0.15 3.91
N GLU A 40 -11.06 -1.10 3.54
CA GLU A 40 -11.69 -2.27 4.15
C GLU A 40 -11.35 -2.33 5.64
N ILE A 41 -10.07 -2.19 6.00
CA ILE A 41 -9.61 -2.18 7.40
C ILE A 41 -10.35 -1.11 8.23
N GLU A 42 -10.45 0.12 7.71
CA GLU A 42 -11.18 1.21 8.39
C GLU A 42 -12.66 0.86 8.62
N SER A 43 -13.29 0.24 7.61
CA SER A 43 -14.71 -0.11 7.64
C SER A 43 -15.05 -1.15 8.71
N HIS A 44 -14.12 -2.06 8.99
CA HIS A 44 -14.28 -3.08 10.04
C HIS A 44 -14.22 -2.51 11.46
N SER A 45 -13.57 -1.36 11.67
CA SER A 45 -13.36 -0.80 13.02
C SER A 45 -14.59 -0.12 13.62
N GLY A 46 -15.71 0.00 12.89
CA GLY A 46 -16.92 0.71 13.34
C GLY A 46 -16.72 2.22 13.59
N THR A 47 -15.54 2.75 13.29
CA THR A 47 -15.21 4.17 13.45
C THR A 47 -15.86 5.00 12.34
N ILE A 48 -16.43 6.14 12.73
CA ILE A 48 -17.14 7.08 11.85
C ILE A 48 -16.27 7.44 10.63
N LYS A 49 -16.86 7.34 9.43
CA LYS A 49 -16.25 7.69 8.13
C LYS A 49 -15.48 9.02 8.23
N GLY A 50 -14.16 8.99 8.04
CA GLY A 50 -13.34 10.19 7.79
C GLY A 50 -12.25 10.50 8.83
N SER A 51 -12.20 9.78 9.95
CA SER A 51 -11.02 9.74 10.81
C SER A 51 -10.42 8.35 10.66
N LEU A 52 -9.14 8.23 10.29
CA LEU A 52 -8.38 7.09 10.81
C LEU A 52 -8.59 7.17 12.32
N GLY A 53 -9.37 6.28 12.90
CA GLY A 53 -9.09 5.93 14.28
C GLY A 53 -7.67 5.42 14.20
N GLU A 54 -6.69 6.11 14.79
CA GLU A 54 -5.30 5.60 14.88
C GLU A 54 -5.27 4.14 15.35
N SER A 55 -6.34 3.68 16.02
CA SER A 55 -6.57 2.30 16.41
C SER A 55 -6.92 1.33 15.27
N ALA A 56 -7.57 1.69 14.16
CA ALA A 56 -8.14 0.70 13.23
C ALA A 56 -7.07 -0.21 12.58
N LEU A 57 -6.01 0.37 12.01
CA LEU A 57 -4.92 -0.40 11.42
C LEU A 57 -4.09 -1.12 12.50
N TYR A 58 -3.89 -0.46 13.65
CA TYR A 58 -3.17 -1.06 14.77
C TYR A 58 -3.89 -2.29 15.33
N ASP A 59 -5.20 -2.17 15.57
CA ASP A 59 -6.08 -3.22 16.06
C ASP A 59 -6.21 -4.36 15.04
N TRP A 60 -6.30 -4.04 13.74
CA TRP A 60 -6.32 -5.04 12.68
C TRP A 60 -4.99 -5.81 12.60
N LEU A 61 -3.85 -5.12 12.72
CA LEU A 61 -2.54 -5.80 12.81
C LEU A 61 -2.44 -6.65 14.07
N ARG A 62 -2.99 -6.18 15.20
CA ARG A 62 -2.98 -6.94 16.46
C ARG A 62 -3.86 -8.18 16.38
N LEU A 63 -4.99 -8.11 15.67
CA LEU A 63 -5.88 -9.24 15.42
C LEU A 63 -5.18 -10.36 14.64
N HIS A 64 -4.38 -10.01 13.64
CA HIS A 64 -3.69 -10.97 12.77
C HIS A 64 -2.33 -11.43 13.29
N ASN A 65 -1.77 -10.77 14.31
CA ASN A 65 -0.46 -11.06 14.89
C ASN A 65 -0.59 -11.24 16.41
N THR A 66 -0.89 -12.47 16.83
CA THR A 66 -1.28 -12.77 18.22
C THR A 66 -0.11 -12.72 19.21
N THR A 67 1.10 -13.03 18.77
CA THR A 67 2.28 -12.95 19.63
C THR A 67 2.91 -11.57 19.56
N GLU A 68 3.49 -11.11 20.67
CA GLU A 68 4.17 -9.81 20.72
C GLU A 68 5.32 -9.71 19.71
N ARG A 69 5.99 -10.83 19.45
CA ARG A 69 7.07 -10.90 18.45
C ARG A 69 6.55 -10.70 17.03
N GLU A 70 5.48 -11.39 16.66
CA GLU A 70 4.86 -11.24 15.33
C GLU A 70 4.31 -9.82 15.16
N PHE A 71 3.64 -9.29 16.18
CA PHE A 71 3.06 -7.96 16.13
C PHE A 71 4.13 -6.89 15.94
N ARG A 72 5.23 -6.95 16.70
CA ARG A 72 6.38 -6.06 16.51
C ARG A 72 6.99 -6.19 15.11
N THR A 73 7.12 -7.41 14.60
CA THR A 73 7.63 -7.65 13.24
C THR A 73 6.70 -7.03 12.19
N ALA A 74 5.38 -7.13 12.37
CA ALA A 74 4.41 -6.52 11.47
C ALA A 74 4.50 -4.99 11.50
N LEU A 75 4.65 -4.37 12.68
CA LEU A 75 4.86 -2.92 12.80
C LEU A 75 6.18 -2.46 12.15
N GLU A 76 7.26 -3.24 12.29
CA GLU A 76 8.53 -2.98 11.60
C GLU A 76 8.34 -3.05 10.08
N ASN A 77 7.72 -4.11 9.56
CA ASN A 77 7.43 -4.25 8.13
C ASN A 77 6.57 -3.10 7.61
N LEU A 78 5.55 -2.68 8.37
CA LEU A 78 4.70 -1.54 8.04
C LEU A 78 5.52 -0.26 7.92
N SER A 79 6.39 -0.01 8.89
CA SER A 79 7.23 1.19 8.92
C SER A 79 8.20 1.24 7.74
N TYR A 80 8.91 0.14 7.47
CA TYR A 80 9.88 0.07 6.37
C TYR A 80 9.21 0.18 5.00
N SER A 81 8.15 -0.60 4.77
CA SER A 81 7.43 -0.60 3.49
C SER A 81 6.72 0.73 3.24
N CYS A 82 6.14 1.36 4.27
CA CYS A 82 5.57 2.70 4.18
C CYS A 82 6.63 3.73 3.77
N ALA A 83 7.78 3.75 4.43
CA ALA A 83 8.87 4.66 4.07
C ALA A 83 9.33 4.46 2.61
N ALA A 84 9.44 3.21 2.16
CA ALA A 84 9.78 2.84 0.79
C ALA A 84 8.77 3.41 -0.22
N TYR A 85 7.48 3.16 -0.01
CA TYR A 85 6.44 3.61 -0.92
C TYR A 85 6.23 5.12 -0.88
N CYS A 86 6.39 5.79 0.26
CA CYS A 86 6.36 7.26 0.34
C CYS A 86 7.44 7.89 -0.57
N VAL A 87 8.68 7.38 -0.49
CA VAL A 87 9.78 7.88 -1.33
C VAL A 87 9.56 7.53 -2.79
N ALA A 88 9.20 6.27 -3.09
CA ALA A 88 9.02 5.81 -4.46
C ALA A 88 7.89 6.53 -5.20
N THR A 89 6.73 6.68 -4.55
CA THR A 89 5.56 7.33 -5.16
C THR A 89 5.78 8.82 -5.35
N TYR A 90 6.49 9.48 -4.42
CA TYR A 90 6.89 10.87 -4.56
C TYR A 90 7.83 11.08 -5.77
N ILE A 91 8.91 10.29 -5.86
CA ILE A 91 9.89 10.41 -6.96
C ILE A 91 9.26 10.10 -8.32
N LEU A 92 8.39 9.08 -8.39
CA LEU A 92 7.73 8.69 -9.64
C LEU A 92 6.53 9.57 -9.99
N GLY A 93 6.09 10.47 -9.09
CA GLY A 93 4.90 11.29 -9.28
C GLY A 93 3.63 10.45 -9.45
N ILE A 94 3.49 9.38 -8.66
CA ILE A 94 2.30 8.52 -8.67
C ILE A 94 1.18 9.25 -7.92
N GLY A 95 0.11 9.59 -8.65
CA GLY A 95 -1.04 10.33 -8.11
C GLY A 95 -2.18 9.41 -7.63
N ASP A 96 -3.30 10.02 -7.22
CA ASP A 96 -4.54 9.30 -6.86
C ASP A 96 -4.34 8.21 -5.79
N ARG A 97 -3.56 8.53 -4.75
CA ARG A 97 -3.33 7.63 -3.60
C ARG A 97 -4.41 7.89 -2.54
N HIS A 98 -5.45 7.07 -2.54
CA HIS A 98 -6.48 7.01 -1.49
C HIS A 98 -6.50 5.61 -0.85
N ASN A 99 -7.26 5.43 0.23
CA ASN A 99 -7.24 4.21 1.06
C ASN A 99 -7.64 2.93 0.32
N ASP A 100 -8.29 3.02 -0.85
CA ASP A 100 -8.61 1.85 -1.69
C ASP A 100 -7.42 1.42 -2.57
N ASN A 101 -6.46 2.32 -2.83
CA ASN A 101 -5.27 2.06 -3.64
C ASN A 101 -4.04 1.70 -2.80
N ILE A 102 -4.22 1.56 -1.48
CA ILE A 102 -3.17 1.18 -0.53
C ILE A 102 -3.67 -0.05 0.21
N MET A 103 -2.88 -1.12 0.15
CA MET A 103 -3.16 -2.39 0.80
C MET A 103 -2.11 -2.71 1.86
N VAL A 104 -2.51 -3.50 2.85
CA VAL A 104 -1.63 -3.99 3.92
C VAL A 104 -1.80 -5.50 4.05
N LYS A 105 -0.69 -6.23 4.11
CA LYS A 105 -0.68 -7.68 4.40
C LYS A 105 -0.83 -7.94 5.90
N HIS A 106 -1.34 -9.11 6.29
CA HIS A 106 -1.35 -9.54 7.69
C HIS A 106 0.05 -9.50 8.33
N SER A 107 1.10 -9.75 7.53
CA SER A 107 2.51 -9.63 7.92
C SER A 107 3.01 -8.19 8.09
N GLY A 108 2.14 -7.19 7.95
CA GLY A 108 2.45 -5.76 8.11
C GLY A 108 3.01 -5.06 6.88
N HIS A 109 3.25 -5.76 5.77
CA HIS A 109 3.79 -5.12 4.57
C HIS A 109 2.73 -4.24 3.90
N LEU A 110 3.00 -2.94 3.80
CA LEU A 110 2.19 -1.98 3.05
C LEU A 110 2.65 -1.97 1.59
N PHE A 111 1.68 -1.94 0.68
CA PHE A 111 1.96 -1.80 -0.74
C PHE A 111 0.87 -1.03 -1.47
N HIS A 112 1.30 -0.30 -2.51
CA HIS A 112 0.38 0.46 -3.35
C HIS A 112 -0.05 -0.40 -4.53
N ILE A 113 -1.31 -0.24 -4.95
CA ILE A 113 -1.87 -0.86 -6.15
C ILE A 113 -2.44 0.22 -7.07
N ASP A 114 -3.03 -0.20 -8.19
CA ASP A 114 -3.65 0.64 -9.21
C ASP A 114 -2.79 1.87 -9.58
N PHE A 115 -1.75 1.63 -10.38
CA PHE A 115 -0.84 2.67 -10.84
C PHE A 115 -1.30 3.35 -12.14
N GLY A 116 -2.59 3.28 -12.48
CA GLY A 116 -3.12 3.79 -13.75
C GLY A 116 -2.92 5.29 -13.98
N LYS A 117 -2.65 6.08 -12.93
CA LYS A 117 -2.36 7.51 -12.98
C LYS A 117 -0.95 7.80 -12.45
N TYR A 118 -0.07 8.25 -13.32
CA TYR A 118 1.34 8.54 -13.01
C TYR A 118 1.83 9.75 -13.81
N LEU A 119 2.94 10.37 -13.41
CA LEU A 119 3.54 11.53 -14.09
C LEU A 119 2.62 12.77 -14.21
N GLY A 120 1.79 13.03 -13.19
CA GLY A 120 0.93 14.23 -13.17
C GLY A 120 -0.26 14.15 -14.13
N ASP A 121 -0.69 12.94 -14.50
CA ASP A 121 -1.91 12.73 -15.28
C ASP A 121 -3.14 13.05 -14.41
N THR A 122 -3.49 14.34 -14.36
CA THR A 122 -4.62 14.87 -13.60
C THR A 122 -5.91 14.60 -14.36
N GLN A 123 -6.91 13.99 -13.70
CA GLN A 123 -8.25 13.93 -14.28
C GLN A 123 -8.82 15.34 -14.41
N LYS A 124 -9.09 15.78 -15.65
CA LYS A 124 -9.91 16.96 -15.90
C LYS A 124 -11.35 16.67 -15.48
N PHE A 125 -11.76 17.14 -14.30
CA PHE A 125 -13.17 17.23 -13.96
C PHE A 125 -13.72 18.53 -14.55
N GLY A 126 -14.12 18.47 -15.82
CA GLY A 126 -14.50 19.66 -16.59
C GLY A 126 -13.29 20.52 -16.98
N TRP A 127 -13.34 21.82 -16.70
CA TRP A 127 -12.34 22.82 -17.14
C TRP A 127 -11.21 23.09 -16.13
N PHE A 128 -11.17 22.37 -15.00
CA PHE A 128 -10.15 22.57 -13.97
C PHE A 128 -9.18 21.39 -13.92
N ASN A 129 -7.89 21.70 -13.92
CA ASN A 129 -6.83 20.74 -13.61
C ASN A 129 -6.72 20.65 -12.08
N ARG A 130 -6.77 19.44 -11.52
CA ARG A 130 -6.44 19.16 -10.11
C ARG A 130 -5.20 18.30 -10.05
#